data_AF-A0A9D5T3J7-F1
#
_entry.id   AF-A0A9D5T3J7-F1
#
_cell.length_a   1.000
_cell.length_b   1.000
_cell.length_c   1.000
_cell.angle_alpha   90.00
_cell.angle_beta   90.00
_cell.angle_gamma   90.00
#
_symmetry.space_group_name_H-M   'P 1'
#
loop_
_entity.id
_entity.type
_entity.pdbx_description
1 polymer ?
#
loop_
_entity_poly.entity_id
_entity_poly.type
_entity_poly.pdbx_seq_one_letter_code
_entity_poly.pdbx_strand_id
1 'polypeptide(L)'
;MKPYILKRHLNRVPVFYEIDSPEIPKALFEAECVKPDLTDFPLPLPSKKKDYTCFVKTDDGAEWYGATTGLTRYDANAERIEDKVMYFAADRHLNDNKVEKLLADGNSVWVKTETGVVHMTFVEYSTDEKANVLLQESLDIVDRRGMISQRRLEKARDLSSKFYDNECDNDGGFTAAYAVGEIFHYATLVREKGADDPETLRIKDVATRATEACLLLFYVPGRGDGFFARTYMCADERIPDDGLFFTRKGDTATLRDSNYARHLNASGAECYCGEPIPERLRHLYTDLGYTEDDLIYKADTSSDEVTLQYLLMRYAHEILGPVDPELDEIIKETIKTTTYHFIDHGYQMCDFHGGPTAWAKWNLDYFNSEMGWSDGALNAAEMMFYLKAADLVLGGDEKVKKALEDVYSLGYPELATKHHERFYKASMANDYDLREDMMYGDHMLAVVSFWQLCDLEKEDEYLEKWKTGFRSWRTTIAKEHSPCYDYAYTLATGDEIDMERAANYFYRCPPSRLASGVTIDRKDYPMQYRFSGKTKELSSLLPADERFIAKYDRNPMAYCAEDSGGMYCVESCFVYTFAYWTGRYFGLIKGEE
;
A
#
# COMPACT_ATOMS: atom_id res chain seq x y z
N MET A 1 25.52 7.93 -1.30
CA MET A 1 25.32 7.28 -2.62
C MET A 1 25.03 8.38 -3.64
N LYS A 2 25.46 8.27 -4.90
CA LYS A 2 25.01 9.22 -5.95
C LYS A 2 23.55 8.89 -6.27
N PRO A 3 22.62 9.85 -6.29
CA PRO A 3 21.21 9.56 -6.57
C PRO A 3 21.05 9.00 -7.97
N TYR A 4 20.13 8.05 -8.13
CA TYR A 4 19.69 7.57 -9.43
C TYR A 4 18.74 8.60 -10.06
N ILE A 5 19.00 8.98 -11.31
CA ILE A 5 18.18 9.98 -12.01
C ILE A 5 17.05 9.23 -12.71
N LEU A 6 15.81 9.49 -12.28
CA LEU A 6 14.63 8.91 -12.91
C LEU A 6 14.34 9.64 -14.22
N LYS A 7 13.99 8.86 -15.24
CA LYS A 7 13.70 9.38 -16.58
C LYS A 7 12.21 9.58 -16.83
N ARG A 8 11.90 10.44 -17.79
CA ARG A 8 10.60 10.40 -18.46
C ARG A 8 10.33 9.03 -19.09
N HIS A 9 9.07 8.62 -19.07
CA HIS A 9 8.66 7.32 -19.62
C HIS A 9 7.25 7.36 -20.22
N LEU A 10 7.04 6.56 -21.26
CA LEU A 10 5.75 6.41 -21.95
C LEU A 10 4.77 5.59 -21.13
N ASN A 11 3.62 6.18 -20.80
CA ASN A 11 2.57 5.57 -20.02
C ASN A 11 1.33 5.32 -20.86
N ARG A 12 0.70 4.18 -20.60
CA ARG A 12 -0.52 3.74 -21.30
C ARG A 12 -1.70 4.57 -20.85
N VAL A 13 -2.45 5.12 -21.80
CA VAL A 13 -3.68 5.88 -21.54
C VAL A 13 -4.78 5.35 -22.47
N PRO A 14 -5.51 4.30 -22.05
CA PRO A 14 -6.66 3.80 -22.79
C PRO A 14 -7.84 4.76 -22.69
N VAL A 15 -8.43 5.13 -23.82
CA VAL A 15 -9.70 5.87 -23.87
C VAL A 15 -10.78 4.96 -24.43
N PHE A 16 -11.82 4.70 -23.64
CA PHE A 16 -12.89 3.75 -23.95
C PHE A 16 -14.06 4.46 -24.63
N TYR A 17 -14.61 3.84 -25.67
CA TYR A 17 -15.74 4.34 -26.44
C TYR A 17 -16.83 3.28 -26.58
N GLU A 18 -18.08 3.72 -26.49
CA GLU A 18 -19.23 2.94 -26.96
C GLU A 18 -19.15 2.75 -28.47
N ILE A 19 -19.57 1.59 -28.97
CA ILE A 19 -19.31 1.16 -30.35
C ILE A 19 -19.92 2.08 -31.42
N ASP A 20 -20.94 2.84 -31.05
CA ASP A 20 -21.68 3.78 -31.90
C ASP A 20 -21.24 5.24 -31.72
N SER A 21 -20.18 5.49 -30.93
CA SER A 21 -19.63 6.82 -30.73
C SER A 21 -19.20 7.46 -32.05
N PRO A 22 -19.61 8.72 -32.33
CA PRO A 22 -19.22 9.42 -33.55
C PRO A 22 -17.73 9.80 -33.60
N GLU A 23 -17.03 9.71 -32.46
CA GLU A 23 -15.59 9.96 -32.35
C GLU A 23 -14.76 8.81 -32.94
N ILE A 24 -15.34 7.62 -33.08
CA ILE A 24 -14.64 6.46 -33.65
C ILE A 24 -14.47 6.67 -35.16
N PRO A 25 -13.24 6.55 -35.70
CA PRO A 25 -13.00 6.64 -37.13
C PRO A 25 -13.76 5.54 -37.88
N LYS A 26 -14.54 5.91 -38.90
CA LYS A 26 -15.24 4.94 -39.77
C LYS A 26 -14.29 3.92 -40.39
N ALA A 27 -13.07 4.35 -40.71
CA ALA A 27 -12.00 3.50 -41.24
C ALA A 27 -11.64 2.32 -40.33
N LEU A 28 -11.89 2.39 -39.01
CA LEU A 28 -11.64 1.28 -38.08
C LEU A 28 -12.54 0.08 -38.40
N PHE A 29 -13.81 0.34 -38.71
CA PHE A 29 -14.78 -0.71 -39.04
C PHE A 29 -14.52 -1.33 -40.43
N GLU A 30 -13.93 -0.55 -41.32
CA GLU A 30 -13.54 -0.95 -42.68
C GLU A 30 -12.16 -1.60 -42.73
N ALA A 31 -11.35 -1.48 -41.68
CA ALA A 31 -9.99 -1.99 -41.62
C ALA A 31 -9.94 -3.51 -41.88
N GLU A 32 -9.00 -3.96 -42.70
CA GLU A 32 -8.77 -5.39 -42.93
C GLU A 32 -7.75 -5.92 -41.91
N CYS A 33 -8.07 -7.04 -41.27
CA CYS A 33 -7.10 -7.69 -40.40
C CYS A 33 -6.13 -8.52 -41.23
N VAL A 34 -4.88 -8.08 -41.23
CA VAL A 34 -3.76 -8.81 -41.81
C VAL A 34 -3.18 -9.73 -40.74
N LYS A 35 -3.12 -11.03 -41.03
CA LYS A 35 -2.45 -11.98 -40.14
C LYS A 35 -0.94 -11.70 -40.16
N PRO A 36 -0.29 -11.45 -39.00
CA PRO A 36 1.14 -11.22 -38.96
C PRO A 36 1.94 -12.51 -39.24
N ASP A 37 3.11 -12.37 -39.88
CA ASP A 37 4.10 -13.45 -39.91
C ASP A 37 4.96 -13.37 -38.63
N LEU A 38 4.81 -14.38 -37.78
CA LEU A 38 5.50 -14.47 -36.49
C LEU A 38 6.47 -15.66 -36.45
N THR A 39 6.80 -16.26 -37.59
CA THR A 39 7.59 -17.50 -37.66
C THR A 39 8.92 -17.35 -36.92
N ASP A 40 9.67 -16.29 -37.23
CA ASP A 40 10.99 -15.99 -36.67
C ASP A 40 10.96 -14.89 -35.59
N PHE A 41 9.81 -14.69 -34.94
CA PHE A 41 9.66 -13.67 -33.91
C PHE A 41 10.65 -13.90 -32.75
N PRO A 42 11.46 -12.89 -32.34
CA PRO A 42 12.67 -13.10 -31.56
C PRO A 42 12.44 -13.25 -30.03
N LEU A 43 11.24 -12.95 -29.54
CA LEU A 43 10.92 -12.90 -28.11
C LEU A 43 9.69 -13.75 -27.78
N PRO A 44 9.53 -14.18 -26.51
CA PRO A 44 8.26 -14.74 -26.04
C PRO A 44 7.10 -13.78 -26.28
N LEU A 45 5.94 -14.32 -26.69
CA LEU A 45 4.72 -13.56 -26.94
C LEU A 45 3.65 -13.90 -25.90
N PRO A 46 2.86 -12.91 -25.42
CA PRO A 46 1.78 -13.15 -24.46
C PRO A 46 0.70 -14.11 -24.97
N SER A 47 0.39 -14.06 -26.27
CA SER A 47 -0.58 -14.96 -26.92
C SER A 47 0.12 -16.01 -27.77
N LYS A 48 -0.56 -17.13 -28.08
CA LYS A 48 0.00 -18.11 -29.03
C LYS A 48 0.09 -17.47 -30.42
N LYS A 49 1.15 -17.76 -31.16
CA LYS A 49 1.36 -17.21 -32.53
C LYS A 49 0.14 -17.35 -33.45
N LYS A 50 -0.60 -18.46 -33.34
CA LYS A 50 -1.80 -18.73 -34.15
C LYS A 50 -3.03 -17.88 -33.78
N ASP A 51 -3.05 -17.30 -32.59
CA ASP A 51 -4.17 -16.54 -32.04
C ASP A 51 -4.10 -15.06 -32.46
N TYR A 52 -2.96 -14.58 -32.98
CA TYR A 52 -2.83 -13.27 -33.60
C TYR A 52 -3.45 -13.25 -34.99
N THR A 53 -4.37 -12.30 -35.22
CA THR A 53 -5.20 -12.21 -36.43
C THR A 53 -5.14 -10.85 -37.10
N CYS A 54 -4.78 -9.80 -36.36
CA CYS A 54 -4.70 -8.42 -36.86
C CYS A 54 -3.28 -7.87 -36.66
N PHE A 55 -2.85 -7.01 -37.57
CA PHE A 55 -1.54 -6.38 -37.57
C PHE A 55 -1.62 -4.97 -38.11
N VAL A 56 -1.02 -4.00 -37.41
CA VAL A 56 -0.75 -2.65 -37.92
C VAL A 56 0.61 -2.18 -37.43
N LYS A 57 1.17 -1.18 -38.12
CA LYS A 57 2.40 -0.50 -37.73
C LYS A 57 2.12 0.98 -37.53
N THR A 58 2.59 1.54 -36.42
CA THR A 58 2.46 2.97 -36.09
C THR A 58 3.66 3.77 -36.61
N ASP A 59 3.55 5.10 -36.63
CA ASP A 59 4.53 6.01 -37.23
C ASP A 59 5.90 5.99 -36.53
N ASP A 60 5.92 5.67 -35.23
CA ASP A 60 7.13 5.41 -34.43
C ASP A 60 7.87 4.10 -34.83
N GLY A 61 7.27 3.32 -35.71
CA GLY A 61 7.80 2.04 -36.17
C GLY A 61 7.45 0.86 -35.26
N ALA A 62 6.64 1.07 -34.22
CA ALA A 62 6.15 -0.02 -33.38
C ALA A 62 5.10 -0.85 -34.11
N GLU A 63 5.11 -2.14 -33.83
CA GLU A 63 4.24 -3.13 -34.43
C GLU A 63 3.17 -3.56 -33.42
N TRP A 64 1.92 -3.59 -33.87
CA TRP A 64 0.78 -3.94 -33.03
C TRP A 64 0.11 -5.19 -33.56
N TYR A 65 -0.06 -6.17 -32.68
CA TYR A 65 -0.67 -7.45 -33.00
C TYR A 65 -1.94 -7.66 -32.17
N GLY A 66 -3.06 -7.76 -32.85
CA GLY A 66 -4.35 -8.10 -32.24
C GLY A 66 -4.53 -9.62 -32.20
N ALA A 67 -4.81 -10.16 -31.02
CA ALA A 67 -5.11 -11.57 -30.80
C ALA A 67 -6.53 -11.77 -30.28
N THR A 68 -6.99 -13.03 -30.27
CA THR A 68 -8.23 -13.42 -29.58
C THR A 68 -8.12 -13.34 -28.06
N THR A 69 -6.93 -13.11 -27.52
CA THR A 69 -6.64 -13.08 -26.08
C THR A 69 -6.17 -11.72 -25.57
N GLY A 70 -5.87 -10.76 -26.45
CA GLY A 70 -5.48 -9.41 -26.08
C GLY A 70 -4.74 -8.70 -27.20
N LEU A 71 -4.09 -7.59 -26.85
CA LEU A 71 -3.31 -6.76 -27.78
C LEU A 71 -1.83 -6.76 -27.35
N THR A 72 -0.92 -6.84 -28.30
CA THR A 72 0.53 -6.80 -28.04
C THR A 72 1.18 -5.70 -28.87
N ARG A 73 1.96 -4.84 -28.22
CA ARG A 73 2.86 -3.88 -28.89
C ARG A 73 4.27 -4.47 -28.88
N TYR A 74 4.94 -4.45 -30.02
CA TYR A 74 6.34 -4.81 -30.20
C TYR A 74 7.14 -3.63 -30.73
N ASP A 75 8.21 -3.29 -30.03
CA ASP A 75 9.12 -2.23 -30.40
C ASP A 75 10.56 -2.74 -30.29
N ALA A 76 11.14 -3.11 -31.43
CA ALA A 76 12.50 -3.64 -31.49
C ALA A 76 13.57 -2.63 -31.03
N ASN A 77 13.26 -1.33 -31.12
CA ASN A 77 14.16 -0.23 -30.84
C ASN A 77 14.01 0.32 -29.42
N ALA A 78 13.04 -0.16 -28.64
CA ALA A 78 12.88 0.25 -27.25
C ALA A 78 14.16 -0.01 -26.45
N GLU A 79 14.61 1.00 -25.71
CA GLU A 79 15.84 0.93 -24.91
C GLU A 79 15.76 -0.16 -23.84
N ARG A 80 14.59 -0.29 -23.20
CA ARG A 80 14.33 -1.20 -22.09
C ARG A 80 13.68 -2.49 -22.56
N ILE A 81 14.10 -3.62 -21.98
CA ILE A 81 13.59 -4.93 -22.36
C ILE A 81 12.09 -5.08 -22.07
N GLU A 82 11.61 -4.46 -20.99
CA GLU A 82 10.19 -4.46 -20.62
C GLU A 82 9.32 -3.71 -21.65
N ASP A 83 9.91 -2.77 -22.38
CA ASP A 83 9.19 -1.94 -23.35
C ASP A 83 9.23 -2.52 -24.77
N LYS A 84 10.05 -3.56 -25.00
CA LYS A 84 10.12 -4.25 -26.29
C LYS A 84 8.85 -5.04 -26.59
N VAL A 85 8.26 -5.69 -25.59
CA VAL A 85 7.00 -6.42 -25.72
C VAL A 85 6.09 -5.97 -24.59
N MET A 86 5.02 -5.27 -24.94
CA MET A 86 4.00 -4.83 -23.98
C MET A 86 2.67 -5.55 -24.25
N TYR A 87 2.02 -6.01 -23.19
CA TYR A 87 0.74 -6.67 -23.27
C TYR A 87 -0.40 -5.81 -22.74
N PHE A 88 -1.49 -5.75 -23.49
CA PHE A 88 -2.70 -4.98 -23.17
C PHE A 88 -3.88 -5.95 -23.13
N ALA A 89 -4.57 -5.95 -22.01
CA ALA A 89 -5.67 -6.87 -21.76
C ALA A 89 -6.82 -6.17 -21.07
N ALA A 90 -8.00 -6.77 -21.21
CA ALA A 90 -9.15 -6.46 -20.42
C ALA A 90 -8.93 -6.91 -18.96
N ASP A 91 -9.48 -6.18 -17.98
CA ASP A 91 -10.32 -4.99 -18.16
C ASP A 91 -9.53 -3.67 -18.09
N ARG A 92 -8.21 -3.68 -17.89
CA ARG A 92 -7.47 -2.42 -17.75
C ARG A 92 -7.37 -1.61 -19.04
N HIS A 93 -7.06 -2.30 -20.13
CA HIS A 93 -6.64 -1.65 -21.37
C HIS A 93 -7.65 -1.81 -22.51
N LEU A 94 -8.55 -2.79 -22.42
CA LEU A 94 -9.50 -3.19 -23.46
C LEU A 94 -10.88 -3.47 -22.83
N ASN A 95 -11.96 -3.34 -23.60
CA ASN A 95 -13.32 -3.71 -23.17
C ASN A 95 -13.46 -5.24 -23.01
N ASP A 96 -12.81 -5.99 -23.88
CA ASP A 96 -12.64 -7.42 -23.81
C ASP A 96 -11.35 -7.82 -24.56
N ASN A 97 -10.94 -9.07 -24.42
CA ASN A 97 -9.66 -9.53 -24.95
C ASN A 97 -9.68 -9.87 -26.45
N LYS A 98 -10.84 -9.98 -27.10
CA LYS A 98 -10.93 -10.46 -28.48
C LYS A 98 -10.80 -9.28 -29.44
N VAL A 99 -9.57 -9.02 -29.88
CA VAL A 99 -9.30 -7.97 -30.86
C VAL A 99 -9.83 -8.38 -32.24
N GLU A 100 -10.71 -7.56 -32.81
CA GLU A 100 -11.34 -7.80 -34.11
C GLU A 100 -10.82 -6.88 -35.22
N LYS A 101 -10.40 -5.66 -34.88
CA LYS A 101 -9.85 -4.68 -35.82
C LYS A 101 -8.79 -3.81 -35.15
N LEU A 102 -7.81 -3.40 -35.94
CA LEU A 102 -6.81 -2.40 -35.57
C LEU A 102 -6.72 -1.33 -36.65
N LEU A 103 -6.52 -0.08 -36.24
CA LEU A 103 -6.23 1.03 -37.12
C LEU A 103 -5.15 1.90 -36.47
N ALA A 104 -4.00 2.04 -37.12
CA ALA A 104 -2.95 2.94 -36.67
C ALA A 104 -3.39 4.40 -36.79
N ASP A 105 -2.98 5.22 -35.83
CA ASP A 105 -3.29 6.64 -35.74
C ASP A 105 -2.07 7.40 -35.20
N GLY A 106 -1.15 7.79 -36.09
CA GLY A 106 0.15 8.29 -35.67
C GLY A 106 0.92 7.24 -34.85
N ASN A 107 1.24 7.58 -33.59
CA ASN A 107 1.90 6.69 -32.62
C ASN A 107 0.93 5.91 -31.73
N SER A 108 -0.39 6.09 -31.91
CA SER A 108 -1.43 5.39 -31.16
C SER A 108 -2.18 4.40 -32.06
N VAL A 109 -3.06 3.61 -31.46
CA VAL A 109 -3.85 2.62 -32.19
C VAL A 109 -5.31 2.62 -31.73
N TRP A 110 -6.23 2.62 -32.68
CA TRP A 110 -7.63 2.29 -32.44
C TRP A 110 -7.81 0.79 -32.46
N VAL A 111 -8.49 0.27 -31.45
CA VAL A 111 -8.67 -1.15 -31.20
C VAL A 111 -10.17 -1.41 -31.10
N LYS A 112 -10.71 -2.16 -32.05
CA LYS A 112 -12.07 -2.69 -31.93
C LYS A 112 -11.99 -4.09 -31.33
N THR A 113 -12.67 -4.30 -30.21
CA THR A 113 -12.86 -5.62 -29.62
C THR A 113 -14.29 -6.13 -29.91
N GLU A 114 -14.69 -7.26 -29.34
CA GLU A 114 -16.03 -7.82 -29.54
C GLU A 114 -17.11 -6.91 -28.94
N THR A 115 -16.83 -6.31 -27.79
CA THR A 115 -17.78 -5.58 -26.94
C THR A 115 -17.60 -4.06 -26.95
N GLY A 116 -16.50 -3.52 -27.50
CA GLY A 116 -16.28 -2.08 -27.51
C GLY A 116 -15.11 -1.61 -28.39
N VAL A 117 -14.78 -0.33 -28.27
CA VAL A 117 -13.65 0.30 -28.96
C VAL A 117 -12.80 1.06 -27.96
N VAL A 118 -11.48 0.92 -28.08
CA VAL A 118 -10.50 1.68 -27.31
C VAL A 118 -9.55 2.42 -28.24
N HIS A 119 -9.26 3.69 -27.95
CA HIS A 119 -8.10 4.38 -28.49
C HIS A 119 -6.95 4.24 -27.48
N MET A 120 -5.96 3.42 -27.83
CA MET A 120 -4.79 3.18 -26.99
C MET A 120 -3.73 4.21 -27.31
N THR A 121 -3.55 5.17 -26.40
CA THR A 121 -2.56 6.24 -26.53
C THR A 121 -1.44 6.09 -25.51
N PHE A 122 -0.32 6.78 -25.75
CA PHE A 122 0.75 6.93 -24.78
C PHE A 122 0.99 8.39 -24.45
N VAL A 123 1.23 8.66 -23.18
CA VAL A 123 1.65 9.97 -22.69
C VAL A 123 2.97 9.81 -21.95
N GLU A 124 3.93 10.66 -22.27
CA GLU A 124 5.20 10.68 -21.56
C GLU A 124 5.05 11.46 -20.26
N TYR A 125 5.32 10.81 -19.13
CA TYR A 125 5.34 11.45 -17.80
C TYR A 125 6.75 11.42 -17.23
N SER A 126 7.15 12.51 -16.59
CA SER A 126 8.18 12.41 -15.54
C SER A 126 7.59 11.68 -14.33
N THR A 127 8.44 11.09 -13.50
CA THR A 127 7.98 10.42 -12.27
C THR A 127 7.40 11.41 -11.26
N ASP A 128 7.81 12.68 -11.31
CA ASP A 128 7.25 13.77 -10.50
C ASP A 128 5.84 14.17 -10.97
N GLU A 129 5.64 14.37 -12.28
CA GLU A 129 4.32 14.61 -12.85
C GLU A 129 3.35 13.48 -12.52
N LYS A 130 3.82 12.23 -12.61
CA LYS A 130 3.01 11.05 -12.27
C LYS A 130 2.66 11.02 -10.77
N ALA A 131 3.61 11.30 -9.89
CA ALA A 131 3.34 11.40 -8.44
C ALA A 131 2.22 12.42 -8.17
N ASN A 132 2.27 13.58 -8.82
CA ASN A 132 1.27 14.63 -8.67
C ASN A 132 -0.12 14.24 -9.21
N VAL A 133 -0.20 13.59 -10.38
CA VAL A 133 -1.47 13.10 -10.92
C VAL A 133 -2.11 12.06 -10.01
N LEU A 134 -1.30 11.11 -9.50
CA LEU A 134 -1.78 10.06 -8.60
C LEU A 134 -2.24 10.61 -7.25
N LEU A 135 -1.50 11.58 -6.70
CA LEU A 135 -1.89 12.31 -5.49
C LEU A 135 -3.23 13.02 -5.70
N GLN A 136 -3.38 13.75 -6.80
CA GLN A 136 -4.61 14.49 -7.09
C GLN A 136 -5.82 13.55 -7.24
N GLU A 137 -5.66 12.41 -7.93
CA GLU A 137 -6.72 11.38 -8.01
C GLU A 137 -7.12 10.87 -6.62
N SER A 138 -6.15 10.65 -5.72
CA SER A 138 -6.44 10.20 -4.35
C SER A 138 -7.16 11.26 -3.52
N LEU A 139 -6.78 12.53 -3.64
CA LEU A 139 -7.46 13.64 -2.94
C LEU A 139 -8.88 13.85 -3.46
N ASP A 140 -9.07 13.77 -4.79
CA ASP A 140 -10.37 14.03 -5.40
C ASP A 140 -11.33 12.87 -5.22
N ILE A 141 -10.84 11.63 -5.23
CA ILE A 141 -11.69 10.43 -5.28
C ILE A 141 -11.63 9.64 -3.97
N VAL A 142 -10.45 9.41 -3.42
CA VAL A 142 -10.25 8.48 -2.30
C VAL A 142 -10.51 9.11 -0.94
N ASP A 143 -10.05 10.35 -0.71
CA ASP A 143 -10.12 11.07 0.57
C ASP A 143 -11.49 10.89 1.27
N ARG A 144 -11.43 10.31 2.48
CA ARG A 144 -12.53 10.18 3.42
C ARG A 144 -12.19 10.90 4.72
N ARG A 145 -12.26 12.24 4.72
CA ARG A 145 -11.92 13.07 5.89
C ARG A 145 -10.47 12.88 6.30
N GLY A 146 -9.56 12.91 5.33
CA GLY A 146 -8.13 12.68 5.51
C GLY A 146 -7.71 11.20 5.51
N MET A 147 -8.65 10.26 5.62
CA MET A 147 -8.37 8.83 5.47
C MET A 147 -8.19 8.47 3.98
N ILE A 148 -7.08 7.82 3.64
CA ILE A 148 -6.64 7.52 2.28
C ILE A 148 -6.24 6.04 2.20
N SER A 149 -7.19 5.21 1.75
CA SER A 149 -6.98 3.77 1.56
C SER A 149 -7.48 3.33 0.20
N GLN A 150 -8.81 3.33 -0.02
CA GLN A 150 -9.45 2.98 -1.28
C GLN A 150 -10.87 3.58 -1.36
N ARG A 151 -11.43 3.66 -2.57
CA ARG A 151 -12.79 4.15 -2.81
C ARG A 151 -13.56 3.29 -3.81
N ARG A 152 -14.72 2.78 -3.39
CA ARG A 152 -15.68 2.14 -4.30
C ARG A 152 -16.38 3.15 -5.20
N LEU A 153 -16.74 2.70 -6.39
CA LEU A 153 -17.51 3.42 -7.40
C LEU A 153 -18.86 2.72 -7.64
N GLU A 154 -19.91 3.49 -7.88
CA GLU A 154 -21.24 2.97 -8.22
C GLU A 154 -21.28 2.44 -9.66
N LYS A 155 -20.51 3.05 -10.57
CA LYS A 155 -20.42 2.67 -11.97
C LYS A 155 -18.98 2.36 -12.35
N ALA A 156 -18.82 1.32 -13.17
CA ALA A 156 -17.52 0.91 -13.67
C ALA A 156 -16.78 2.06 -14.38
N ARG A 157 -15.52 2.30 -14.00
CA ARG A 157 -14.60 3.32 -14.55
C ARG A 157 -15.03 4.77 -14.40
N ASP A 158 -16.20 5.05 -13.82
CA ASP A 158 -16.68 6.41 -13.62
C ASP A 158 -16.22 6.91 -12.25
N LEU A 159 -15.07 7.59 -12.23
CA LEU A 159 -14.48 8.13 -11.00
C LEU A 159 -15.40 9.14 -10.30
N SER A 160 -16.30 9.80 -11.05
CA SER A 160 -17.27 10.74 -10.48
C SER A 160 -18.39 10.05 -9.70
N SER A 161 -18.57 8.74 -9.91
CA SER A 161 -19.57 7.91 -9.24
C SER A 161 -19.09 7.32 -7.91
N LYS A 162 -18.15 7.98 -7.24
CA LYS A 162 -17.61 7.52 -5.95
C LYS A 162 -18.71 7.40 -4.90
N PHE A 163 -18.68 6.31 -4.14
CA PHE A 163 -19.53 6.19 -2.95
C PHE A 163 -19.11 7.23 -1.91
N TYR A 164 -20.08 7.88 -1.26
CA TYR A 164 -19.80 8.78 -0.15
C TYR A 164 -19.10 8.05 1.01
N ASP A 165 -19.52 6.82 1.29
CA ASP A 165 -18.99 5.96 2.35
C ASP A 165 -18.10 4.84 1.78
N ASN A 166 -16.97 4.56 2.43
CA ASN A 166 -16.13 3.40 2.11
C ASN A 166 -15.05 3.23 3.19
N GLU A 167 -15.31 2.38 4.18
CA GLU A 167 -14.28 1.97 5.14
C GLU A 167 -13.43 0.82 4.58
N CYS A 168 -12.25 0.63 5.16
CA CYS A 168 -11.35 -0.49 4.87
C CYS A 168 -10.81 -1.05 6.19
N ASP A 169 -10.62 -2.37 6.26
CA ASP A 169 -10.22 -3.03 7.52
C ASP A 169 -9.00 -2.39 8.19
N ASN A 170 -7.96 -2.07 7.41
CA ASN A 170 -6.74 -1.41 7.90
C ASN A 170 -6.61 0.04 7.39
N ASP A 171 -7.72 0.80 7.43
CA ASP A 171 -7.78 2.18 6.93
C ASP A 171 -6.72 3.09 7.58
N GLY A 172 -6.52 2.95 8.90
CA GLY A 172 -5.54 3.70 9.67
C GLY A 172 -4.11 3.45 9.21
N GLY A 173 -3.76 2.18 8.99
CA GLY A 173 -2.42 1.77 8.60
C GLY A 173 -2.06 2.28 7.22
N PHE A 174 -2.95 2.08 6.24
CA PHE A 174 -2.72 2.59 4.87
C PHE A 174 -2.65 4.12 4.84
N THR A 175 -3.51 4.81 5.61
CA THR A 175 -3.48 6.27 5.73
C THR A 175 -2.19 6.75 6.39
N ALA A 176 -1.68 6.03 7.40
CA ALA A 176 -0.43 6.39 8.07
C ALA A 176 0.78 6.28 7.12
N ALA A 177 0.85 5.22 6.31
CA ALA A 177 1.89 5.10 5.27
C ALA A 177 1.78 6.22 4.22
N TYR A 178 0.56 6.56 3.79
CA TYR A 178 0.32 7.72 2.92
C TYR A 178 0.81 9.03 3.56
N ALA A 179 0.42 9.29 4.81
CA ALA A 179 0.80 10.50 5.54
C ALA A 179 2.33 10.63 5.66
N VAL A 180 3.06 9.55 5.97
CA VAL A 180 4.54 9.57 6.00
C VAL A 180 5.12 9.92 4.62
N GLY A 181 4.56 9.37 3.54
CA GLY A 181 4.96 9.71 2.18
C GLY A 181 4.81 11.21 1.88
N GLU A 182 3.68 11.80 2.26
CA GLU A 182 3.43 13.24 2.05
C GLU A 182 4.20 14.13 3.05
N ILE A 183 4.57 13.64 4.24
CA ILE A 183 5.51 14.32 5.14
C ILE A 183 6.90 14.41 4.50
N PHE A 184 7.38 13.33 3.86
CA PHE A 184 8.63 13.36 3.09
C PHE A 184 8.53 14.23 1.85
N HIS A 185 7.37 14.28 1.21
CA HIS A 185 7.08 15.21 0.12
C HIS A 185 7.23 16.66 0.59
N TYR A 186 6.55 17.04 1.67
CA TYR A 186 6.64 18.37 2.29
C TYR A 186 8.10 18.72 2.61
N ALA A 187 8.81 17.84 3.32
CA ALA A 187 10.19 18.09 3.72
C ALA A 187 11.14 18.21 2.52
N THR A 188 10.88 17.48 1.43
CA THR A 188 11.61 17.60 0.16
C THR A 188 11.37 18.97 -0.46
N LEU A 189 10.12 19.42 -0.56
CA LEU A 189 9.79 20.74 -1.13
C LEU A 189 10.30 21.90 -0.26
N VAL A 190 10.32 21.76 1.07
CA VAL A 190 10.97 22.75 1.95
C VAL A 190 12.45 22.93 1.58
N ARG A 191 13.16 21.83 1.29
CA ARG A 191 14.59 21.88 0.89
C ARG A 191 14.79 22.45 -0.51
N GLU A 192 13.87 22.16 -1.44
CA GLU A 192 14.01 22.50 -2.86
C GLU A 192 13.45 23.90 -3.21
N LYS A 193 12.30 24.26 -2.64
CA LYS A 193 11.51 25.46 -2.98
C LYS A 193 11.37 26.44 -1.81
N GLY A 194 11.51 25.96 -0.57
CA GLY A 194 11.33 26.75 0.65
C GLY A 194 9.97 26.53 1.31
N ALA A 195 9.87 26.84 2.61
CA ALA A 195 8.68 26.57 3.43
C ALA A 195 7.46 27.42 3.07
N ASP A 196 7.67 28.62 2.55
CA ASP A 196 6.60 29.56 2.19
C ASP A 196 6.15 29.43 0.72
N ASP A 197 6.71 28.49 -0.03
CA ASP A 197 6.28 28.22 -1.40
C ASP A 197 4.83 27.70 -1.43
N PRO A 198 3.95 28.18 -2.34
CA PRO A 198 2.55 27.78 -2.36
C PRO A 198 2.32 26.27 -2.51
N GLU A 199 3.20 25.57 -3.24
CA GLU A 199 3.12 24.12 -3.39
C GLU A 199 3.57 23.42 -2.11
N THR A 200 4.65 23.89 -1.48
CA THR A 200 5.09 23.39 -0.17
C THR A 200 3.98 23.53 0.88
N LEU A 201 3.30 24.68 0.94
CA LEU A 201 2.18 24.90 1.86
C LEU A 201 1.01 23.97 1.57
N ARG A 202 0.65 23.77 0.29
CA ARG A 202 -0.40 22.81 -0.10
C ARG A 202 -0.07 21.40 0.37
N ILE A 203 1.18 20.95 0.20
CA ILE A 203 1.59 19.61 0.63
C ILE A 203 1.68 19.50 2.15
N LYS A 204 2.03 20.59 2.86
CA LYS A 204 1.92 20.64 4.31
C LYS A 204 0.49 20.36 4.76
N ASP A 205 -0.49 21.03 4.16
CA ASP A 205 -1.91 20.85 4.51
C ASP A 205 -2.39 19.41 4.24
N VAL A 206 -1.97 18.82 3.12
CA VAL A 206 -2.25 17.41 2.79
C VAL A 206 -1.66 16.45 3.84
N ALA A 207 -0.37 16.62 4.17
CA ALA A 207 0.31 15.79 5.14
C ALA A 207 -0.26 15.95 6.56
N THR A 208 -0.56 17.18 6.98
CA THR A 208 -1.17 17.49 8.28
C THR A 208 -2.56 16.88 8.39
N ARG A 209 -3.42 17.03 7.37
CA ARG A 209 -4.78 16.49 7.40
C ARG A 209 -4.80 14.96 7.51
N ALA A 210 -3.93 14.26 6.78
CA ALA A 210 -3.81 12.81 6.89
C ALA A 210 -3.26 12.38 8.26
N THR A 211 -2.30 13.14 8.80
CA THR A 211 -1.78 12.92 10.16
C THR A 211 -2.88 13.09 11.21
N GLU A 212 -3.69 14.14 11.13
CA GLU A 212 -4.81 14.38 12.03
C GLU A 212 -5.88 13.29 11.94
N ALA A 213 -6.16 12.79 10.74
CA ALA A 213 -7.10 11.68 10.54
C ALA A 213 -6.62 10.38 11.21
N CYS A 214 -5.32 10.09 11.10
CA CYS A 214 -4.70 8.98 11.82
C CYS A 214 -4.71 9.18 13.35
N LEU A 215 -4.35 10.38 13.85
CA LEU A 215 -4.39 10.69 15.28
C LEU A 215 -5.80 10.61 15.86
N LEU A 216 -6.82 11.00 15.10
CA LEU A 216 -8.22 10.93 15.52
C LEU A 216 -8.61 9.50 15.93
N LEU A 217 -8.08 8.47 15.27
CA LEU A 217 -8.37 7.07 15.60
C LEU A 217 -7.98 6.67 17.04
N PHE A 218 -7.04 7.38 17.66
CA PHE A 218 -6.63 7.18 19.05
C PHE A 218 -7.61 7.76 20.06
N TYR A 219 -8.41 8.74 19.65
CA TYR A 219 -9.36 9.43 20.52
C TYR A 219 -10.81 9.02 20.25
N VAL A 220 -11.13 8.49 19.06
CA VAL A 220 -12.48 8.02 18.73
C VAL A 220 -12.99 6.91 19.65
N PRO A 221 -12.20 5.98 20.21
CA PRO A 221 -12.72 5.07 21.23
C PRO A 221 -13.17 5.77 22.52
N GLY A 222 -12.59 6.93 22.86
CA GLY A 222 -12.94 7.72 24.05
C GLY A 222 -12.60 7.05 25.40
N ARG A 223 -11.73 6.03 25.39
CA ARG A 223 -11.47 5.19 26.57
C ARG A 223 -10.45 5.76 27.54
N GLY A 224 -9.53 6.59 27.06
CA GLY A 224 -8.43 7.16 27.87
C GLY A 224 -7.33 6.18 28.27
N ASP A 225 -7.42 4.93 27.84
CA ASP A 225 -6.53 3.85 28.25
C ASP A 225 -5.42 3.55 27.24
N GLY A 226 -5.36 4.29 26.12
CA GLY A 226 -4.38 4.11 25.05
C GLY A 226 -4.77 3.10 23.96
N PHE A 227 -5.96 2.50 24.03
CA PHE A 227 -6.51 1.74 22.90
C PHE A 227 -6.95 2.68 21.77
N PHE A 228 -6.66 2.32 20.52
CA PHE A 228 -7.08 3.09 19.34
C PHE A 228 -7.83 2.22 18.33
N ALA A 229 -8.70 2.84 17.53
CA ALA A 229 -9.52 2.16 16.53
C ALA A 229 -8.77 1.94 15.20
N ARG A 230 -9.19 0.94 14.41
CA ARG A 230 -8.67 0.74 13.05
C ARG A 230 -9.20 1.76 12.05
N THR A 231 -10.47 2.15 12.23
CA THR A 231 -11.17 3.14 11.42
C THR A 231 -12.36 3.68 12.19
N TYR A 232 -12.99 4.72 11.65
CA TYR A 232 -14.26 5.25 12.11
C TYR A 232 -15.20 5.57 10.95
N MET A 233 -16.49 5.65 11.25
CA MET A 233 -17.57 6.05 10.36
C MET A 233 -18.53 6.98 11.09
N CYS A 234 -19.32 7.74 10.34
CA CYS A 234 -20.42 8.52 10.86
C CYS A 234 -21.76 7.76 10.72
N ALA A 235 -22.78 8.19 11.46
CA ALA A 235 -24.01 7.43 11.67
C ALA A 235 -24.85 7.10 10.41
N ASP A 236 -24.61 7.77 9.29
CA ASP A 236 -25.29 7.58 8.00
C ASP A 236 -24.51 6.70 7.00
N GLU A 237 -23.31 6.26 7.35
CA GLU A 237 -22.48 5.39 6.52
C GLU A 237 -22.85 3.90 6.66
N ARG A 238 -22.62 3.11 5.61
CA ARG A 238 -22.76 1.66 5.66
C ARG A 238 -21.68 1.06 6.56
N ILE A 239 -22.12 0.19 7.45
CA ILE A 239 -21.25 -0.56 8.36
C ILE A 239 -21.12 -1.98 7.80
N PRO A 240 -19.91 -2.45 7.47
CA PRO A 240 -19.70 -3.82 7.04
C PRO A 240 -20.08 -4.85 8.13
N ASP A 241 -20.35 -6.09 7.72
CA ASP A 241 -20.52 -7.22 8.64
C ASP A 241 -19.19 -7.99 8.81
N ASP A 242 -18.13 -7.23 9.10
CA ASP A 242 -16.79 -7.75 9.41
C ASP A 242 -16.21 -7.04 10.65
N GLY A 243 -15.55 -7.78 11.55
CA GLY A 243 -14.94 -7.14 12.72
C GLY A 243 -15.94 -6.69 13.82
N LEU A 244 -15.43 -5.85 14.73
CA LEU A 244 -16.13 -5.39 15.94
C LEU A 244 -16.39 -3.89 15.86
N PHE A 245 -17.65 -3.50 15.62
CA PHE A 245 -18.02 -2.09 15.50
C PHE A 245 -18.75 -1.58 16.74
N PHE A 246 -18.27 -0.48 17.30
CA PHE A 246 -18.86 0.18 18.47
C PHE A 246 -19.55 1.48 18.04
N THR A 247 -20.79 1.69 18.49
CA THR A 247 -21.51 2.97 18.33
C THR A 247 -21.41 3.77 19.62
N ARG A 248 -20.98 5.03 19.55
CA ARG A 248 -20.91 5.94 20.70
C ARG A 248 -22.26 6.61 20.96
N LYS A 249 -22.66 6.72 22.24
CA LYS A 249 -23.77 7.55 22.72
C LYS A 249 -23.50 8.00 24.17
N GLY A 250 -23.36 9.30 24.38
CA GLY A 250 -22.88 9.85 25.65
C GLY A 250 -21.51 9.28 26.00
N ASP A 251 -21.36 8.81 27.24
CA ASP A 251 -20.11 8.23 27.76
C ASP A 251 -20.04 6.70 27.56
N THR A 252 -20.94 6.13 26.75
CA THR A 252 -21.00 4.68 26.48
C THR A 252 -20.82 4.36 25.00
N ALA A 253 -19.96 3.40 24.70
CA ALA A 253 -19.84 2.78 23.38
C ALA A 253 -20.38 1.34 23.42
N THR A 254 -21.33 1.01 22.53
CA THR A 254 -21.99 -0.30 22.47
C THR A 254 -21.57 -1.08 21.23
N LEU A 255 -21.09 -2.32 21.42
CA LEU A 255 -20.73 -3.26 20.35
C LEU A 255 -21.96 -3.70 19.57
N ARG A 256 -21.95 -3.45 18.26
CA ARG A 256 -23.00 -3.86 17.32
C ARG A 256 -22.95 -5.37 17.08
N ASP A 257 -24.10 -5.92 16.69
CA ASP A 257 -24.14 -7.31 16.24
C ASP A 257 -23.42 -7.44 14.88
N SER A 258 -22.49 -8.38 14.82
CA SER A 258 -21.77 -8.79 13.60
C SER A 258 -21.47 -10.29 13.68
N ASN A 259 -21.06 -10.91 12.57
CA ASN A 259 -20.60 -12.30 12.61
C ASN A 259 -19.49 -12.52 13.63
N TYR A 260 -18.55 -11.56 13.74
CA TYR A 260 -17.43 -11.68 14.66
C TYR A 260 -17.84 -11.43 16.12
N ALA A 261 -18.69 -10.43 16.38
CA ALA A 261 -19.24 -10.19 17.71
C ALA A 261 -20.04 -11.41 18.23
N ARG A 262 -20.79 -12.09 17.35
CA ARG A 262 -21.49 -13.34 17.69
C ARG A 262 -20.54 -14.49 17.96
N HIS A 263 -19.45 -14.62 17.19
CA HIS A 263 -18.43 -15.63 17.44
C HIS A 263 -17.78 -15.46 18.83
N LEU A 264 -17.56 -14.22 19.26
CA LEU A 264 -17.03 -13.89 20.58
C LEU A 264 -18.10 -13.88 21.69
N ASN A 265 -19.37 -14.10 21.37
CA ASN A 265 -20.50 -13.94 22.29
C ASN A 265 -20.50 -12.58 23.01
N ALA A 266 -20.20 -11.52 22.27
CA ALA A 266 -19.97 -10.17 22.78
C ALA A 266 -20.96 -9.12 22.22
N SER A 267 -21.90 -9.50 21.35
CA SER A 267 -22.90 -8.58 20.80
C SER A 267 -23.63 -7.80 21.91
N GLY A 268 -23.65 -6.47 21.80
CA GLY A 268 -24.23 -5.58 22.81
C GLY A 268 -23.34 -5.29 24.02
N ALA A 269 -22.08 -5.74 24.04
CA ALA A 269 -21.12 -5.36 25.08
C ALA A 269 -20.93 -3.84 25.10
N GLU A 270 -20.74 -3.28 26.29
CA GLU A 270 -20.57 -1.84 26.50
C GLU A 270 -19.18 -1.54 27.06
N CYS A 271 -18.60 -0.42 26.66
CA CYS A 271 -17.40 0.15 27.28
C CYS A 271 -17.51 1.67 27.41
N TYR A 272 -16.73 2.24 28.32
CA TYR A 272 -16.67 3.68 28.56
C TYR A 272 -16.03 4.40 27.37
N CYS A 273 -16.62 5.52 26.95
CA CYS A 273 -16.10 6.39 25.90
C CYS A 273 -16.15 7.89 26.25
N GLY A 274 -16.13 8.25 27.53
CA GLY A 274 -16.30 9.64 27.98
C GLY A 274 -15.08 10.56 27.85
N GLU A 275 -13.91 10.05 27.45
CA GLU A 275 -12.75 10.92 27.25
C GLU A 275 -12.92 11.83 26.03
N PRO A 276 -12.52 13.12 26.14
CA PRO A 276 -12.71 14.09 25.09
C PRO A 276 -11.77 13.84 23.91
N ILE A 277 -12.27 14.11 22.70
CA ILE A 277 -11.45 14.18 21.49
C ILE A 277 -10.79 15.58 21.44
N PRO A 278 -9.47 15.70 21.19
CA PRO A 278 -8.80 17.00 21.08
C PRO A 278 -9.51 17.91 20.07
N GLU A 279 -9.78 19.16 20.46
CA GLU A 279 -10.59 20.10 19.68
C GLU A 279 -10.13 20.23 18.23
N ARG A 280 -8.81 20.28 18.03
CA ARG A 280 -8.17 20.33 16.72
C ARG A 280 -8.60 19.20 15.78
N LEU A 281 -8.78 17.98 16.29
CA LEU A 281 -9.11 16.82 15.45
C LEU A 281 -10.60 16.73 15.12
N ARG A 282 -11.46 17.46 15.86
CA ARG A 282 -12.92 17.33 15.73
C ARG A 282 -13.46 17.83 14.40
N HIS A 283 -12.78 18.81 13.79
CA HIS A 283 -13.18 19.39 12.49
C HIS A 283 -13.39 18.33 11.40
N LEU A 284 -12.65 17.21 11.46
CA LEU A 284 -12.76 16.11 10.50
C LEU A 284 -14.18 15.53 10.39
N TYR A 285 -14.98 15.59 11.47
CA TYR A 285 -16.38 15.15 11.45
C TYR A 285 -17.38 16.27 11.76
N THR A 286 -17.01 17.29 12.56
CA THR A 286 -17.91 18.39 12.90
C THR A 286 -18.19 19.32 11.72
N ASP A 287 -17.25 19.48 10.78
CA ASP A 287 -17.46 20.27 9.55
C ASP A 287 -18.56 19.64 8.66
N LEU A 288 -18.84 18.36 8.84
CA LEU A 288 -19.93 17.64 8.16
C LEU A 288 -21.23 17.63 8.98
N GLY A 289 -21.24 18.21 10.17
CA GLY A 289 -22.41 18.31 11.04
C GLY A 289 -22.62 17.11 11.98
N TYR A 290 -21.64 16.22 12.10
CA TYR A 290 -21.68 15.11 13.08
C TYR A 290 -21.15 15.55 14.44
N THR A 291 -21.56 14.82 15.47
CA THR A 291 -21.05 14.92 16.84
C THR A 291 -20.40 13.60 17.26
N GLU A 292 -19.77 13.56 18.44
CA GLU A 292 -19.20 12.33 19.00
C GLU A 292 -20.23 11.20 19.15
N ASP A 293 -21.50 11.55 19.40
CA ASP A 293 -22.62 10.62 19.47
C ASP A 293 -22.95 9.99 18.12
N ASP A 294 -22.44 10.52 17.01
CA ASP A 294 -22.68 10.00 15.67
C ASP A 294 -21.52 9.11 15.18
N LEU A 295 -20.47 8.94 16.00
CA LEU A 295 -19.29 8.17 15.64
C LEU A 295 -19.46 6.68 15.91
N ILE A 296 -19.00 5.90 14.94
CA ILE A 296 -18.91 4.44 14.99
C ILE A 296 -17.46 4.07 14.71
N TYR A 297 -16.86 3.18 15.49
CA TYR A 297 -15.47 2.79 15.29
C TYR A 297 -15.28 1.29 15.24
N LYS A 298 -14.25 0.86 14.51
CA LYS A 298 -13.83 -0.53 14.40
C LYS A 298 -12.73 -0.83 15.42
N ALA A 299 -12.97 -1.81 16.29
CA ALA A 299 -12.03 -2.27 17.30
C ALA A 299 -11.17 -3.45 16.77
N ASP A 300 -10.59 -4.25 17.66
CA ASP A 300 -9.68 -5.37 17.34
C ASP A 300 -8.44 -4.96 16.52
N THR A 301 -7.81 -3.85 16.91
CA THR A 301 -6.67 -3.24 16.22
C THR A 301 -5.49 -4.21 16.08
N SER A 302 -5.05 -4.40 14.85
CA SER A 302 -3.94 -5.30 14.46
C SER A 302 -2.57 -4.65 14.66
N SER A 303 -1.51 -5.44 14.59
CA SER A 303 -0.13 -4.94 14.78
C SER A 303 0.37 -4.09 13.62
N ASP A 304 -0.15 -4.28 12.40
CA ASP A 304 0.21 -3.51 11.22
C ASP A 304 -0.27 -2.05 11.29
N GLU A 305 -1.49 -1.84 11.83
CA GLU A 305 -1.99 -0.53 12.24
C GLU A 305 -0.99 0.15 13.19
N VAL A 306 -0.57 -0.55 14.23
CA VAL A 306 0.35 -0.01 15.25
C VAL A 306 1.70 0.35 14.63
N THR A 307 2.28 -0.53 13.81
CA THR A 307 3.57 -0.28 13.17
C THR A 307 3.57 0.99 12.33
N LEU A 308 2.55 1.16 11.48
CA LEU A 308 2.48 2.31 10.58
C LEU A 308 2.13 3.60 11.32
N GLN A 309 1.31 3.53 12.38
CA GLN A 309 1.02 4.68 13.22
C GLN A 309 2.26 5.17 14.00
N TYR A 310 3.10 4.26 14.52
CA TYR A 310 4.35 4.64 15.18
C TYR A 310 5.36 5.25 14.20
N LEU A 311 5.41 4.75 12.96
CA LEU A 311 6.20 5.38 11.89
C LEU A 311 5.73 6.81 11.61
N LEU A 312 4.41 7.00 11.49
CA LEU A 312 3.79 8.30 11.31
C LEU A 312 4.10 9.25 12.46
N MET A 313 3.79 8.86 13.70
CA MET A 313 4.00 9.72 14.88
C MET A 313 5.46 10.16 15.01
N ARG A 314 6.41 9.25 14.75
CA ARG A 314 7.84 9.57 14.75
C ARG A 314 8.17 10.68 13.74
N TYR A 315 7.88 10.47 12.45
CA TYR A 315 8.26 11.44 11.42
C TYR A 315 7.42 12.72 11.44
N ALA A 316 6.16 12.64 11.86
CA ALA A 316 5.33 13.82 12.10
C ALA A 316 5.90 14.69 13.23
N HIS A 317 6.34 14.08 14.34
CA HIS A 317 7.05 14.78 15.41
C HIS A 317 8.34 15.44 14.91
N GLU A 318 9.16 14.72 14.15
CA GLU A 318 10.46 15.25 13.67
C GLU A 318 10.32 16.37 12.61
N ILE A 319 9.31 16.30 11.74
CA ILE A 319 9.20 17.16 10.56
C ILE A 319 8.09 18.20 10.68
N LEU A 320 6.89 17.81 11.13
CA LEU A 320 5.76 18.73 11.29
C LEU A 320 5.78 19.42 12.65
N GLY A 321 6.19 18.72 13.71
CA GLY A 321 6.20 19.24 15.08
C GLY A 321 6.92 20.59 15.25
N PRO A 322 8.13 20.80 14.69
CA PRO A 322 8.84 22.09 14.81
C PRO A 322 8.10 23.28 14.19
N VAL A 323 7.22 23.04 13.21
CA VAL A 323 6.44 24.08 12.51
C VAL A 323 4.97 24.08 12.90
N ASP A 324 4.57 23.18 13.79
CA ASP A 324 3.21 23.01 14.29
C ASP A 324 3.19 22.43 15.72
N PRO A 325 3.49 23.26 16.74
CA PRO A 325 3.62 22.79 18.12
C PRO A 325 2.34 22.22 18.73
N GLU A 326 1.15 22.65 18.27
CA GLU A 326 -0.11 22.11 18.78
C GLU A 326 -0.32 20.66 18.31
N LEU A 327 -0.02 20.37 17.04
CA LEU A 327 -0.06 19.00 16.52
C LEU A 327 0.96 18.12 17.25
N ASP A 328 2.15 18.67 17.51
CA ASP A 328 3.22 17.97 18.21
C ASP A 328 2.83 17.49 19.61
N GLU A 329 2.11 18.31 20.36
CA GLU A 329 1.64 17.93 21.70
C GLU A 329 0.58 16.82 21.64
N ILE A 330 -0.29 16.81 20.62
CA ILE A 330 -1.23 15.70 20.39
C ILE A 330 -0.46 14.41 20.06
N ILE A 331 0.57 14.49 19.21
CA ILE A 331 1.42 13.35 18.86
C ILE A 331 2.11 12.78 20.11
N LYS A 332 2.70 13.64 20.95
CA LYS A 332 3.37 13.22 22.20
C LYS A 332 2.39 12.56 23.16
N GLU A 333 1.21 13.12 23.36
CA GLU A 333 0.23 12.50 24.27
C GLU A 333 -0.30 11.18 23.69
N THR A 334 -0.52 11.10 22.38
CA THR A 334 -0.96 9.89 21.68
C THR A 334 0.06 8.76 21.82
N ILE A 335 1.33 9.02 21.49
CA ILE A 335 2.37 7.98 21.58
C ILE A 335 2.61 7.55 23.03
N LYS A 336 2.49 8.48 24.00
CA LYS A 336 2.65 8.19 25.43
C LYS A 336 1.55 7.28 25.96
N THR A 337 0.28 7.65 25.77
CA THR A 337 -0.86 6.88 26.29
C THR A 337 -0.90 5.49 25.68
N THR A 338 -0.67 5.38 24.36
CA THR A 338 -0.60 4.10 23.65
C THR A 338 0.58 3.25 24.10
N THR A 339 1.78 3.83 24.25
CA THR A 339 2.95 3.06 24.73
C THR A 339 2.75 2.59 26.16
N TYR A 340 2.13 3.42 27.00
CA TYR A 340 1.81 3.03 28.38
C TYR A 340 0.81 1.90 28.43
N HIS A 341 -0.18 1.91 27.53
CA HIS A 341 -1.10 0.79 27.36
C HIS A 341 -0.34 -0.52 27.14
N PHE A 342 0.61 -0.55 26.21
CA PHE A 342 1.40 -1.76 25.95
C PHE A 342 2.16 -2.22 27.19
N ILE A 343 2.87 -1.30 27.85
CA ILE A 343 3.69 -1.60 29.03
C ILE A 343 2.82 -2.14 30.17
N ASP A 344 1.68 -1.50 30.45
CA ASP A 344 0.80 -1.85 31.56
C ASP A 344 0.03 -3.16 31.33
N HIS A 345 -0.14 -3.56 30.07
CA HIS A 345 -0.77 -4.81 29.67
C HIS A 345 0.26 -5.89 29.25
N GLY A 346 1.50 -5.79 29.72
CA GLY A 346 2.50 -6.83 29.52
C GLY A 346 2.90 -7.02 28.05
N TYR A 347 3.05 -5.93 27.31
CA TYR A 347 3.39 -5.84 25.89
C TYR A 347 2.30 -6.39 24.96
N GLN A 348 1.06 -5.98 25.20
CA GLN A 348 -0.10 -6.32 24.36
C GLN A 348 -1.00 -5.09 24.18
N MET A 349 -1.74 -5.05 23.06
CA MET A 349 -2.90 -4.16 22.92
C MET A 349 -4.13 -4.91 23.43
N CYS A 350 -4.71 -4.46 24.54
CA CYS A 350 -5.93 -5.01 25.12
C CYS A 350 -7.18 -4.22 24.71
N ASP A 351 -8.24 -4.93 24.35
CA ASP A 351 -9.51 -4.35 23.91
C ASP A 351 -10.56 -4.33 25.04
N PHE A 352 -11.81 -4.02 24.72
CA PHE A 352 -12.94 -3.86 25.65
C PHE A 352 -13.19 -5.04 26.59
N HIS A 353 -12.81 -6.26 26.22
CA HIS A 353 -12.97 -7.45 27.05
C HIS A 353 -11.79 -7.67 28.02
N GLY A 354 -10.80 -6.77 28.05
CA GLY A 354 -9.63 -6.84 28.94
C GLY A 354 -8.58 -7.88 28.53
N GLY A 355 -8.73 -8.48 27.35
CA GLY A 355 -7.77 -9.39 26.73
C GLY A 355 -7.17 -8.77 25.47
N PRO A 356 -6.12 -9.38 24.91
CA PRO A 356 -5.43 -8.83 23.74
C PRO A 356 -6.31 -8.84 22.49
N THR A 357 -6.03 -7.93 21.57
CA THR A 357 -6.52 -8.00 20.19
C THR A 357 -5.95 -9.23 19.47
N ALA A 358 -6.50 -9.53 18.29
CA ALA A 358 -6.16 -10.72 17.53
C ALA A 358 -4.67 -10.82 17.18
N TRP A 359 -3.99 -9.70 16.89
CA TRP A 359 -2.62 -9.69 16.35
C TRP A 359 -1.63 -8.79 17.09
N ALA A 360 -2.07 -7.79 17.86
CA ALA A 360 -1.17 -6.92 18.61
C ALA A 360 -0.75 -7.54 19.96
N LYS A 361 0.03 -8.62 19.86
CA LYS A 361 0.58 -9.40 20.97
C LYS A 361 2.09 -9.48 20.83
N TRP A 362 2.83 -8.86 21.75
CA TRP A 362 4.29 -8.79 21.69
C TRP A 362 4.94 -9.33 22.95
N ASN A 363 4.30 -10.28 23.63
CA ASN A 363 4.76 -10.84 24.88
C ASN A 363 5.32 -12.26 24.74
N LEU A 364 6.10 -12.70 25.74
CA LEU A 364 6.73 -14.02 25.70
C LEU A 364 5.72 -15.17 25.74
N ASP A 365 4.54 -14.99 26.33
CA ASP A 365 3.49 -16.02 26.33
C ASP A 365 3.02 -16.33 24.90
N TYR A 366 2.81 -15.29 24.08
CA TYR A 366 2.52 -15.46 22.66
C TYR A 366 3.70 -16.07 21.91
N PHE A 367 4.92 -15.59 22.13
CA PHE A 367 6.13 -16.05 21.42
C PHE A 367 6.51 -17.51 21.72
N ASN A 368 5.97 -18.07 22.81
CA ASN A 368 6.15 -19.47 23.20
C ASN A 368 4.91 -20.34 22.94
N SER A 369 3.84 -19.77 22.37
CA SER A 369 2.68 -20.52 21.90
C SER A 369 2.95 -21.16 20.53
N GLU A 370 2.19 -22.20 20.17
CA GLU A 370 2.29 -22.83 18.85
C GLU A 370 2.06 -21.82 17.72
N MET A 371 1.10 -20.91 17.90
CA MET A 371 0.75 -19.89 16.92
C MET A 371 1.81 -18.78 16.82
N GLY A 372 2.22 -18.20 17.95
CA GLY A 372 3.11 -17.03 17.95
C GLY A 372 4.60 -17.35 17.86
N TRP A 373 5.00 -18.62 17.81
CA TRP A 373 6.41 -18.98 17.80
C TRP A 373 7.15 -18.50 16.55
N SER A 374 6.57 -18.64 15.35
CA SER A 374 7.12 -18.10 14.10
C SER A 374 7.13 -16.57 14.09
N ASP A 375 6.05 -15.97 14.60
CA ASP A 375 5.79 -14.54 14.56
C ASP A 375 6.71 -13.77 15.51
N GLY A 376 7.12 -14.41 16.62
CA GLY A 376 7.88 -13.77 17.70
C GLY A 376 9.15 -13.02 17.26
N ALA A 377 9.77 -13.39 16.14
CA ALA A 377 10.90 -12.63 15.59
C ALA A 377 10.48 -11.25 15.04
N LEU A 378 9.36 -11.16 14.31
CA LEU A 378 8.81 -9.89 13.84
C LEU A 378 8.28 -9.08 15.03
N ASN A 379 7.45 -9.71 15.85
CA ASN A 379 6.78 -9.05 16.97
C ASN A 379 7.78 -8.49 18.00
N ALA A 380 8.90 -9.17 18.22
CA ALA A 380 9.97 -8.60 19.04
C ALA A 380 10.54 -7.31 18.42
N ALA A 381 10.79 -7.30 17.10
CA ALA A 381 11.29 -6.12 16.39
C ALA A 381 10.29 -4.95 16.41
N GLU A 382 9.01 -5.23 16.22
CA GLU A 382 7.91 -4.25 16.34
C GLU A 382 7.93 -3.57 17.72
N MET A 383 7.88 -4.34 18.80
CA MET A 383 7.83 -3.77 20.16
C MET A 383 9.07 -2.94 20.50
N MET A 384 10.25 -3.39 20.06
CA MET A 384 11.49 -2.62 20.24
C MET A 384 11.47 -1.31 19.43
N PHE A 385 10.94 -1.34 18.20
CA PHE A 385 10.74 -0.13 17.41
C PHE A 385 9.79 0.84 18.14
N TYR A 386 8.64 0.37 18.60
CA TYR A 386 7.63 1.23 19.25
C TYR A 386 8.21 1.94 20.47
N LEU A 387 8.92 1.19 21.32
CA LEU A 387 9.56 1.75 22.52
C LEU A 387 10.68 2.74 22.18
N LYS A 388 11.49 2.49 21.15
CA LYS A 388 12.53 3.44 20.70
C LYS A 388 11.93 4.71 20.09
N ALA A 389 10.86 4.58 19.30
CA ALA A 389 10.14 5.73 18.76
C ALA A 389 9.48 6.56 19.86
N ALA A 390 8.89 5.92 20.87
CA ALA A 390 8.34 6.60 22.04
C ALA A 390 9.43 7.30 22.87
N ASP A 391 10.60 6.67 23.08
CA ASP A 391 11.73 7.28 23.80
C ASP A 391 12.23 8.54 23.07
N LEU A 392 12.31 8.50 21.73
CA LEU A 392 12.65 9.65 20.90
C LEU A 392 11.63 10.78 21.07
N VAL A 393 10.35 10.51 20.80
CA VAL A 393 9.29 11.54 20.75
C VAL A 393 9.04 12.17 22.13
N LEU A 394 9.13 11.38 23.21
CA LEU A 394 8.93 11.85 24.58
C LEU A 394 10.18 12.46 25.21
N GLY A 395 11.32 12.44 24.51
CA GLY A 395 12.57 13.02 25.01
C GLY A 395 13.16 12.26 26.21
N GLY A 396 12.99 10.94 26.25
CA GLY A 396 13.62 10.10 27.24
C GLY A 396 12.78 9.78 28.48
N ASP A 397 11.50 9.46 28.29
CA ASP A 397 10.57 9.07 29.36
C ASP A 397 11.08 7.86 30.18
N GLU A 398 10.98 7.94 31.52
CA GLU A 398 11.54 6.93 32.43
C GLU A 398 10.83 5.57 32.32
N LYS A 399 9.51 5.56 32.13
CA LYS A 399 8.74 4.31 32.01
C LYS A 399 9.08 3.60 30.70
N VAL A 400 9.21 4.35 29.61
CA VAL A 400 9.63 3.81 28.30
C VAL A 400 11.07 3.28 28.35
N LYS A 401 12.01 4.01 28.96
CA LYS A 401 13.40 3.54 29.13
C LYS A 401 13.48 2.23 29.91
N LYS A 402 12.72 2.12 31.00
CA LYS A 402 12.65 0.88 31.77
C LYS A 402 12.06 -0.27 30.98
N ALA A 403 11.03 -0.01 30.16
CA ALA A 403 10.47 -1.01 29.26
C ALA A 403 11.47 -1.46 28.18
N LEU A 404 12.30 -0.54 27.64
CA LEU A 404 13.41 -0.89 26.76
C LEU A 404 14.41 -1.83 27.46
N GLU A 405 14.84 -1.50 28.67
CA GLU A 405 15.73 -2.37 29.47
C GLU A 405 15.12 -3.74 29.71
N ASP A 406 13.82 -3.80 30.00
CA ASP A 406 13.08 -5.04 30.22
C ASP A 406 13.06 -5.92 28.96
N VAL A 407 12.58 -5.42 27.82
CA VAL A 407 12.51 -6.23 26.58
C VAL A 407 13.90 -6.66 26.09
N TYR A 408 14.94 -5.86 26.33
CA TYR A 408 16.32 -6.26 26.09
C TYR A 408 16.73 -7.43 26.99
N SER A 409 16.41 -7.37 28.29
CA SER A 409 16.69 -8.44 29.24
C SER A 409 15.92 -9.74 28.94
N LEU A 410 14.75 -9.63 28.32
CA LEU A 410 13.93 -10.76 27.87
C LEU A 410 14.45 -11.41 26.56
N GLY A 411 15.51 -10.86 25.95
CA GLY A 411 16.16 -11.43 24.76
C GLY A 411 15.48 -11.08 23.44
N TYR A 412 14.71 -10.00 23.38
CA TYR A 412 14.05 -9.53 22.15
C TYR A 412 15.06 -9.23 21.04
N PRO A 413 16.24 -8.62 21.32
CA PRO A 413 17.26 -8.39 20.30
C PRO A 413 17.73 -9.68 19.63
N GLU A 414 17.98 -10.73 20.40
CA GLU A 414 18.40 -12.03 19.88
C GLU A 414 17.25 -12.68 19.10
N LEU A 415 16.02 -12.60 19.60
CA LEU A 415 14.84 -13.18 18.96
C LEU A 415 14.56 -12.55 17.59
N ALA A 416 14.71 -11.24 17.44
CA ALA A 416 14.50 -10.54 16.18
C ALA A 416 15.42 -11.02 15.04
N THR A 417 16.57 -11.63 15.37
CA THR A 417 17.50 -12.21 14.37
C THR A 417 17.05 -13.58 13.84
N LYS A 418 15.97 -14.16 14.40
CA LYS A 418 15.61 -15.57 14.20
C LYS A 418 14.51 -15.82 13.18
N HIS A 419 14.02 -14.80 12.47
CA HIS A 419 12.88 -14.95 11.56
C HIS A 419 13.07 -16.10 10.56
N HIS A 420 14.13 -16.08 9.74
CA HIS A 420 14.35 -17.13 8.74
C HIS A 420 14.46 -18.53 9.37
N GLU A 421 15.14 -18.66 10.51
CA GLU A 421 15.31 -19.94 11.21
C GLU A 421 13.98 -20.47 11.75
N ARG A 422 13.21 -19.64 12.45
CA ARG A 422 11.92 -20.03 13.03
C ARG A 422 10.90 -20.30 11.95
N PHE A 423 10.79 -19.42 10.97
CA PHE A 423 9.86 -19.58 9.87
C PHE A 423 10.15 -20.87 9.10
N TYR A 424 11.43 -21.17 8.80
CA TYR A 424 11.80 -22.44 8.15
C TYR A 424 11.39 -23.66 8.96
N LYS A 425 11.62 -23.65 10.28
CA LYS A 425 11.22 -24.77 11.16
C LYS A 425 9.70 -24.91 11.24
N ALA A 426 8.96 -23.81 11.28
CA ALA A 426 7.50 -23.82 11.28
C ALA A 426 6.96 -24.42 9.97
N SER A 427 7.52 -24.03 8.81
CA SER A 427 7.15 -24.61 7.52
C SER A 427 7.43 -26.10 7.43
N MET A 428 8.61 -26.53 7.90
CA MET A 428 8.97 -27.96 7.94
C MET A 428 8.06 -28.77 8.88
N ALA A 429 7.65 -28.20 10.00
CA ALA A 429 6.75 -28.88 10.95
C ALA A 429 5.33 -29.06 10.39
N ASN A 430 4.89 -28.14 9.54
CA ASN A 430 3.55 -28.12 8.94
C ASN A 430 3.51 -28.68 7.50
N ASP A 431 4.61 -29.23 7.01
CA ASP A 431 4.74 -29.85 5.68
C ASP A 431 4.39 -28.92 4.51
N TYR A 432 4.88 -27.67 4.55
CA TYR A 432 4.75 -26.70 3.47
C TYR A 432 6.09 -26.01 3.14
N ASP A 433 6.24 -25.49 1.91
CA ASP A 433 7.42 -24.69 1.50
C ASP A 433 7.35 -23.31 2.19
N LEU A 434 8.47 -22.79 2.68
CA LEU A 434 8.59 -21.44 3.27
C LEU A 434 7.78 -20.34 2.54
N ARG A 435 7.70 -20.42 1.21
CA ARG A 435 7.03 -19.43 0.36
C ARG A 435 5.52 -19.60 0.32
N GLU A 436 5.00 -20.68 0.86
CA GLU A 436 3.58 -21.02 0.90
C GLU A 436 2.91 -20.18 1.98
N ASP A 437 3.31 -20.26 3.25
CA ASP A 437 2.65 -19.54 4.36
C ASP A 437 3.12 -18.09 4.56
N MET A 438 3.51 -17.44 3.47
CA MET A 438 4.08 -16.10 3.54
C MET A 438 2.97 -15.05 3.62
N MET A 439 2.85 -14.40 4.77
CA MET A 439 1.95 -13.25 4.96
C MET A 439 2.60 -12.00 4.38
N TYR A 440 2.12 -11.54 3.20
CA TYR A 440 2.70 -10.37 2.52
C TYR A 440 2.52 -9.06 3.32
N GLY A 441 1.50 -8.97 4.17
CA GLY A 441 1.34 -7.87 5.11
C GLY A 441 2.58 -7.67 5.97
N ASP A 442 3.11 -8.74 6.55
CA ASP A 442 4.27 -8.75 7.46
C ASP A 442 5.53 -8.16 6.84
N HIS A 443 5.66 -8.17 5.51
CA HIS A 443 6.81 -7.57 4.85
C HIS A 443 6.90 -6.07 5.11
N MET A 444 5.78 -5.34 5.12
CA MET A 444 5.80 -3.91 5.44
C MET A 444 6.14 -3.69 6.92
N LEU A 445 5.64 -4.54 7.82
CA LEU A 445 5.92 -4.46 9.25
C LEU A 445 7.41 -4.70 9.52
N ALA A 446 7.99 -5.71 8.88
CA ALA A 446 9.41 -6.03 8.97
C ALA A 446 10.25 -4.88 8.41
N VAL A 447 9.89 -4.36 7.23
CA VAL A 447 10.59 -3.25 6.58
C VAL A 447 10.61 -2.03 7.49
N VAL A 448 9.47 -1.62 8.02
CA VAL A 448 9.36 -0.46 8.91
C VAL A 448 10.12 -0.72 10.20
N SER A 449 9.83 -1.81 10.90
CA SER A 449 10.43 -2.08 12.20
C SER A 449 11.96 -2.15 12.12
N PHE A 450 12.52 -2.92 11.19
CA PHE A 450 13.99 -3.04 11.09
C PHE A 450 14.66 -1.79 10.55
N TRP A 451 14.03 -1.07 9.61
CA TRP A 451 14.59 0.20 9.13
C TRP A 451 14.67 1.21 10.27
N GLN A 452 13.59 1.37 11.03
CA GLN A 452 13.53 2.33 12.13
C GLN A 452 14.42 1.90 13.30
N LEU A 453 14.53 0.61 13.60
CA LEU A 453 15.49 0.09 14.57
C LEU A 453 16.93 0.44 14.17
N CYS A 454 17.32 0.24 12.90
CA CYS A 454 18.66 0.59 12.43
C CYS A 454 18.92 2.10 12.50
N ASP A 455 17.93 2.91 12.15
CA ASP A 455 18.04 4.37 12.11
C ASP A 455 18.13 5.00 13.52
N LEU A 456 17.45 4.41 14.51
CA LEU A 456 17.44 4.88 15.90
C LEU A 456 18.53 4.27 16.78
N GLU A 457 19.23 3.23 16.32
CA GLU A 457 20.22 2.53 17.13
C GLU A 457 21.54 3.29 17.22
N LYS A 458 22.05 3.40 18.45
CA LYS A 458 23.30 4.10 18.78
C LYS A 458 24.42 3.13 19.15
N GLU A 459 24.06 1.91 19.55
CA GLU A 459 25.01 0.90 19.99
C GLU A 459 25.33 -0.08 18.85
N ASP A 460 26.61 -0.16 18.46
CA ASP A 460 27.07 -0.98 17.34
C ASP A 460 26.67 -2.46 17.45
N GLU A 461 26.67 -3.00 18.68
CA GLU A 461 26.27 -4.40 18.93
C GLU A 461 24.83 -4.66 18.49
N TYR A 462 23.89 -3.80 18.87
CA TYR A 462 22.48 -3.96 18.54
C TYR A 462 22.21 -3.58 17.09
N LEU A 463 22.93 -2.60 16.55
CA LEU A 463 22.81 -2.22 15.14
C LEU A 463 23.10 -3.41 14.22
N GLU A 464 24.16 -4.17 14.51
CA GLU A 464 24.44 -5.38 13.73
C GLU A 464 23.41 -6.50 13.92
N LYS A 465 22.75 -6.59 15.09
CA LYS A 465 21.59 -7.49 15.28
C LYS A 465 20.41 -7.06 14.41
N TRP A 466 20.09 -5.76 14.34
CA TRP A 466 19.01 -5.23 13.48
C TRP A 466 19.26 -5.49 12.01
N LYS A 467 20.47 -5.21 11.52
CA LYS A 467 20.86 -5.53 10.14
C LYS A 467 20.79 -7.03 9.86
N THR A 468 21.23 -7.86 10.81
CA THR A 468 21.15 -9.33 10.68
C THR A 468 19.70 -9.81 10.61
N GLY A 469 18.84 -9.29 11.48
CA GLY A 469 17.41 -9.56 11.46
C GLY A 469 16.79 -9.17 10.12
N PHE A 470 17.03 -7.95 9.64
CA PHE A 470 16.48 -7.48 8.37
C PHE A 470 16.98 -8.29 7.16
N ARG A 471 18.27 -8.63 7.14
CA ARG A 471 18.86 -9.50 6.11
C ARG A 471 18.19 -10.87 6.05
N SER A 472 17.67 -11.39 7.17
CA SER A 472 16.93 -12.66 7.17
C SER A 472 15.60 -12.60 6.39
N TRP A 473 14.92 -11.45 6.40
CA TRP A 473 13.70 -11.18 5.63
C TRP A 473 13.96 -10.96 4.14
N ARG A 474 15.21 -10.62 3.76
CA ARG A 474 15.57 -10.37 2.36
C ARG A 474 15.21 -11.54 1.45
N THR A 475 15.24 -12.76 1.97
CA THR A 475 14.90 -14.00 1.24
C THR A 475 13.48 -14.01 0.67
N THR A 476 12.54 -13.34 1.33
CA THR A 476 11.13 -13.27 0.92
C THR A 476 10.78 -11.95 0.25
N ILE A 477 11.33 -10.83 0.74
CA ILE A 477 11.03 -9.47 0.26
C ILE A 477 11.63 -9.21 -1.13
N ALA A 478 12.83 -9.73 -1.42
CA ALA A 478 13.59 -9.34 -2.62
C ALA A 478 12.94 -9.66 -3.96
N LYS A 479 12.03 -10.63 -3.99
CA LYS A 479 11.33 -11.04 -5.22
C LYS A 479 10.25 -10.05 -5.66
N GLU A 480 9.85 -9.13 -4.78
CA GLU A 480 8.77 -8.18 -5.06
C GLU A 480 9.24 -6.93 -5.80
N HIS A 481 10.54 -6.65 -5.79
CA HIS A 481 11.15 -5.49 -6.45
C HIS A 481 10.40 -4.19 -6.17
N SER A 482 9.94 -4.04 -4.92
CA SER A 482 9.18 -2.88 -4.46
C SER A 482 10.15 -1.83 -3.93
N PRO A 483 10.18 -0.62 -4.51
CA PRO A 483 11.04 0.45 -4.02
C PRO A 483 10.75 0.81 -2.55
N CYS A 484 9.51 0.64 -2.07
CA CYS A 484 9.16 0.84 -0.66
C CYS A 484 10.03 -0.02 0.27
N TYR A 485 10.34 -1.25 -0.17
CA TYR A 485 11.10 -2.20 0.63
C TYR A 485 12.60 -2.10 0.35
N ASP A 486 12.99 -2.02 -0.92
CA ASP A 486 14.39 -1.97 -1.31
C ASP A 486 15.08 -0.69 -0.78
N TYR A 487 14.39 0.46 -0.77
CA TYR A 487 14.94 1.72 -0.23
C TYR A 487 15.17 1.66 1.27
N ALA A 488 14.16 1.24 2.04
CA ALA A 488 14.30 1.05 3.47
C ALA A 488 15.39 0.00 3.81
N TYR A 489 15.50 -1.07 3.01
CA TYR A 489 16.56 -2.07 3.14
C TYR A 489 17.96 -1.48 2.98
N THR A 490 18.23 -0.76 1.89
CA THR A 490 19.57 -0.18 1.67
C THR A 490 19.89 0.91 2.68
N LEU A 491 18.90 1.71 3.11
CA LEU A 491 19.09 2.72 4.16
C LEU A 491 19.46 2.08 5.51
N ALA A 492 18.86 0.95 5.84
CA ALA A 492 19.09 0.26 7.10
C ALA A 492 20.40 -0.55 7.13
N THR A 493 20.69 -1.29 6.06
CA THR A 493 21.79 -2.27 6.05
C THR A 493 23.06 -1.75 5.40
N GLY A 494 22.95 -0.75 4.51
CA GLY A 494 24.01 -0.31 3.62
C GLY A 494 24.27 -1.27 2.43
N ASP A 495 23.49 -2.35 2.32
CA ASP A 495 23.63 -3.31 1.23
C ASP A 495 23.09 -2.71 -0.09
N GLU A 496 23.70 -3.09 -1.22
CA GLU A 496 23.30 -2.58 -2.53
C GLU A 496 21.97 -3.17 -3.01
N ILE A 497 21.20 -2.36 -3.76
CA ILE A 497 19.94 -2.75 -4.40
C ILE A 497 19.99 -2.48 -5.90
N ASP A 498 19.11 -3.16 -6.64
CA ASP A 498 18.95 -2.97 -8.08
C ASP A 498 18.13 -1.69 -8.35
N MET A 499 18.82 -0.56 -8.50
CA MET A 499 18.20 0.74 -8.74
C MET A 499 17.47 0.82 -10.09
N GLU A 500 17.87 0.02 -11.08
CA GLU A 500 17.19 -0.02 -12.38
C GLU A 500 15.83 -0.72 -12.25
N ARG A 501 15.75 -1.82 -11.50
CA ARG A 501 14.45 -2.45 -11.16
C ARG A 501 13.57 -1.54 -10.31
N ALA A 502 14.14 -0.84 -9.33
CA ALA A 502 13.39 0.12 -8.54
C ALA A 502 12.83 1.25 -9.42
N ALA A 503 13.62 1.77 -10.37
CA ALA A 503 13.16 2.76 -11.34
C ALA A 503 12.06 2.20 -12.27
N ASN A 504 12.19 0.94 -12.70
CA ASN A 504 11.20 0.26 -13.54
C ASN A 504 9.80 0.22 -12.90
N TYR A 505 9.71 0.11 -11.57
CA TYR A 505 8.43 0.22 -10.86
C TYR A 505 7.75 1.58 -11.13
N PHE A 506 8.48 2.69 -10.99
CA PHE A 506 7.90 4.03 -11.20
C PHE A 506 7.51 4.28 -12.66
N TYR A 507 8.31 3.78 -13.59
CA TYR A 507 8.04 3.90 -15.02
C TYR A 507 6.78 3.14 -15.41
N ARG A 508 6.64 1.90 -14.93
CA ARG A 508 5.55 1.00 -15.31
C ARG A 508 4.32 1.09 -14.40
N CYS A 509 4.36 1.83 -13.30
CA CYS A 509 3.15 2.10 -12.51
C CYS A 509 2.17 2.92 -13.34
N PRO A 510 0.90 2.48 -13.51
CA PRO A 510 -0.09 3.25 -14.26
C PRO A 510 -0.29 4.67 -13.67
N PRO A 511 -0.62 5.67 -14.50
CA PRO A 511 -0.90 7.04 -14.04
C PRO A 511 -2.30 7.21 -13.40
N SER A 512 -2.97 6.10 -13.09
CA SER A 512 -4.24 6.05 -12.34
C SER A 512 -4.22 4.77 -11.48
N ARG A 513 -4.90 4.83 -10.34
CA ARG A 513 -5.08 3.72 -9.40
C ARG A 513 -6.47 3.09 -9.47
N LEU A 514 -7.25 3.36 -10.52
CA LEU A 514 -8.43 2.56 -10.84
C LEU A 514 -8.02 1.07 -10.92
N ALA A 515 -8.53 0.26 -9.99
CA ALA A 515 -8.09 -1.11 -9.71
C ALA A 515 -8.51 -2.12 -10.80
N SER A 516 -8.81 -1.64 -12.01
CA SER A 516 -9.13 -2.41 -13.20
C SER A 516 -8.19 -3.63 -13.37
N GLY A 517 -8.82 -4.79 -13.54
CA GLY A 517 -8.12 -6.07 -13.64
C GLY A 517 -7.31 -6.22 -14.94
N VAL A 518 -6.52 -7.27 -15.00
CA VAL A 518 -5.71 -7.68 -16.15
C VAL A 518 -5.94 -9.15 -16.46
N THR A 519 -5.64 -9.56 -17.68
CA THR A 519 -5.67 -10.98 -18.04
C THR A 519 -4.32 -11.64 -17.80
N ILE A 520 -4.35 -12.76 -17.07
CA ILE A 520 -3.16 -13.46 -16.57
C ILE A 520 -2.87 -14.80 -17.26
N ASP A 521 -3.73 -15.26 -18.19
CA ASP A 521 -3.58 -16.56 -18.87
C ASP A 521 -2.62 -16.53 -20.08
N ARG A 522 -1.74 -15.53 -20.10
CA ARG A 522 -0.67 -15.30 -21.06
C ARG A 522 0.39 -16.41 -21.06
N LYS A 523 1.12 -16.54 -22.18
CA LYS A 523 1.99 -17.69 -22.51
C LYS A 523 3.47 -17.44 -22.32
N ASP A 524 3.86 -16.18 -22.17
CA ASP A 524 5.21 -15.71 -21.90
C ASP A 524 5.61 -15.81 -20.42
N TYR A 525 4.65 -15.78 -19.50
CA TYR A 525 4.85 -15.96 -18.05
C TYR A 525 4.17 -17.25 -17.56
N PRO A 526 4.91 -18.34 -17.30
CA PRO A 526 4.30 -19.58 -16.85
C PRO A 526 3.74 -19.45 -15.42
N MET A 527 2.60 -20.11 -15.19
CA MET A 527 1.98 -20.28 -13.88
C MET A 527 2.66 -21.44 -13.13
N GLN A 528 2.82 -21.29 -11.82
CA GLN A 528 3.30 -22.31 -10.89
C GLN A 528 2.23 -22.61 -9.83
N TYR A 529 2.19 -23.85 -9.37
CA TYR A 529 1.38 -24.27 -8.22
C TYR A 529 2.17 -24.07 -6.93
N ARG A 530 1.47 -23.70 -5.86
CA ARG A 530 1.94 -23.53 -4.47
C ARG A 530 0.97 -24.21 -3.50
N PHE A 531 1.36 -24.36 -2.24
CA PHE A 531 0.60 -25.04 -1.17
C PHE A 531 0.16 -26.43 -1.58
N SER A 532 1.08 -27.26 -2.09
CA SER A 532 0.72 -28.59 -2.62
C SER A 532 -0.42 -28.56 -3.65
N GLY A 533 -0.55 -27.46 -4.41
CA GLY A 533 -1.57 -27.27 -5.45
C GLY A 533 -2.77 -26.39 -5.06
N LYS A 534 -2.84 -25.85 -3.84
CA LYS A 534 -3.98 -25.03 -3.39
C LYS A 534 -3.98 -23.61 -3.96
N THR A 535 -2.81 -23.01 -4.20
CA THR A 535 -2.71 -21.65 -4.75
C THR A 535 -1.87 -21.62 -6.03
N LYS A 536 -2.03 -20.54 -6.79
CA LYS A 536 -1.37 -20.33 -8.09
C LYS A 536 -0.62 -19.00 -8.07
N GLU A 537 0.61 -19.01 -8.56
CA GLU A 537 1.43 -17.83 -8.72
C GLU A 537 1.99 -17.76 -10.14
N LEU A 538 2.33 -16.55 -10.57
CA LEU A 538 3.21 -16.35 -11.71
C LEU A 538 4.63 -16.81 -11.34
N SER A 539 5.37 -17.29 -12.33
CA SER A 539 6.78 -17.70 -12.15
C SER A 539 7.75 -16.52 -12.01
N SER A 540 7.34 -15.32 -12.42
CA SER A 540 8.14 -14.09 -12.35
C SER A 540 7.21 -12.89 -12.27
N LEU A 541 7.72 -11.81 -11.67
CA LEU A 541 6.94 -10.61 -11.43
C LEU A 541 6.67 -9.88 -12.74
N LEU A 542 5.40 -9.64 -13.03
CA LEU A 542 5.00 -8.83 -14.18
C LEU A 542 5.28 -7.34 -13.91
N PRO A 543 5.53 -6.53 -14.96
CA PRO A 543 5.51 -5.08 -14.86
C PRO A 543 4.24 -4.57 -14.17
N ALA A 544 4.34 -3.45 -13.44
CA ALA A 544 3.24 -2.93 -12.61
C ALA A 544 1.96 -2.63 -13.41
N ASP A 545 2.08 -2.21 -14.67
CA ASP A 545 0.96 -1.97 -15.59
C ASP A 545 0.33 -3.24 -16.15
N GLU A 546 0.98 -4.40 -16.01
CA GLU A 546 0.51 -5.70 -16.52
C GLU A 546 0.05 -6.68 -15.43
N ARG A 547 0.05 -6.27 -14.17
CA ARG A 547 -0.49 -7.04 -13.02
C ARG A 547 -1.63 -6.30 -12.34
N PHE A 548 -2.42 -7.01 -11.52
CA PHE A 548 -3.50 -6.38 -10.76
C PHE A 548 -2.97 -5.25 -9.86
N ILE A 549 -3.82 -4.27 -9.60
CA ILE A 549 -3.53 -3.14 -8.72
C ILE A 549 -4.00 -3.51 -7.32
N ALA A 550 -3.12 -3.37 -6.34
CA ALA A 550 -3.38 -3.69 -4.94
C ALA A 550 -2.48 -2.88 -4.01
N LYS A 551 -2.73 -3.05 -2.72
CA LYS A 551 -1.92 -2.55 -1.60
C LYS A 551 -0.77 -3.51 -1.28
N TYR A 552 0.04 -3.17 -0.27
CA TYR A 552 1.25 -3.91 0.09
C TYR A 552 0.97 -5.30 0.69
N ASP A 553 -0.21 -5.51 1.27
CA ASP A 553 -0.63 -6.70 2.00
C ASP A 553 -1.15 -7.82 1.07
N ARG A 554 -0.81 -7.74 -0.21
CA ARG A 554 -1.26 -8.65 -1.27
C ARG A 554 -0.07 -9.28 -1.97
N ASN A 555 -0.22 -10.54 -2.33
CA ASN A 555 0.80 -11.27 -3.08
C ASN A 555 0.91 -10.72 -4.52
N PRO A 556 1.97 -9.97 -4.89
CA PRO A 556 2.07 -9.37 -6.21
C PRO A 556 2.34 -10.40 -7.32
N MET A 557 2.63 -11.64 -6.95
CA MET A 557 2.81 -12.79 -7.84
C MET A 557 1.55 -13.64 -7.95
N ALA A 558 0.48 -13.32 -7.22
CA ALA A 558 -0.75 -14.10 -7.29
C ALA A 558 -1.21 -14.23 -8.74
N TYR A 559 -1.57 -15.45 -9.13
CA TYR A 559 -2.20 -15.71 -10.42
C TYR A 559 -3.67 -15.26 -10.33
N CYS A 560 -3.85 -13.95 -10.19
CA CYS A 560 -5.13 -13.27 -10.04
C CYS A 560 -5.26 -12.13 -11.06
N ALA A 561 -6.43 -12.05 -11.70
CA ALA A 561 -6.74 -11.01 -12.68
C ALA A 561 -6.99 -9.65 -12.01
N GLU A 562 -7.53 -9.68 -10.79
CA GLU A 562 -8.06 -8.50 -10.12
C GLU A 562 -7.89 -8.62 -8.61
N ASP A 563 -7.79 -7.48 -7.95
CA ASP A 563 -8.01 -7.35 -6.52
C ASP A 563 -8.86 -6.09 -6.27
N SER A 564 -9.29 -5.89 -5.03
CA SER A 564 -9.92 -4.65 -4.56
C SER A 564 -11.20 -4.21 -5.29
N GLY A 565 -11.85 -5.07 -6.06
CA GLY A 565 -13.14 -4.78 -6.73
C GLY A 565 -13.03 -4.14 -8.11
N GLY A 566 -11.83 -4.11 -8.70
CA GLY A 566 -11.71 -3.94 -10.16
C GLY A 566 -12.04 -2.57 -10.70
N MET A 567 -12.81 -2.57 -11.79
CA MET A 567 -13.34 -1.34 -12.42
C MET A 567 -14.27 -0.53 -11.52
N TYR A 568 -14.65 -1.05 -10.35
CA TYR A 568 -15.53 -0.38 -9.38
C TYR A 568 -14.77 0.12 -8.15
N CYS A 569 -13.44 0.20 -8.20
CA CYS A 569 -12.65 0.68 -7.08
C CYS A 569 -11.41 1.45 -7.52
N VAL A 570 -11.10 2.50 -6.77
CA VAL A 570 -9.87 3.28 -6.91
C VAL A 570 -9.04 3.04 -5.66
N GLU A 571 -7.85 2.48 -5.84
CA GLU A 571 -6.87 2.36 -4.77
C GLU A 571 -6.19 3.72 -4.53
N SER A 572 -5.67 3.94 -3.33
CA SER A 572 -4.88 5.15 -3.09
C SER A 572 -3.51 5.11 -3.78
N CYS A 573 -2.91 6.29 -3.91
CA CYS A 573 -1.58 6.47 -4.48
C CYS A 573 -0.43 6.05 -3.57
N PHE A 574 -0.68 5.68 -2.30
CA PHE A 574 0.37 5.59 -1.28
C PHE A 574 1.51 4.66 -1.69
N VAL A 575 1.23 3.54 -2.35
CA VAL A 575 2.27 2.60 -2.79
C VAL A 575 3.28 3.24 -3.75
N TYR A 576 2.87 4.25 -4.50
CA TYR A 576 3.73 5.04 -5.37
C TYR A 576 4.36 6.20 -4.61
N THR A 577 3.53 7.04 -3.97
CA THR A 577 4.00 8.30 -3.37
C THR A 577 4.90 8.07 -2.16
N PHE A 578 4.61 7.07 -1.32
CA PHE A 578 5.49 6.69 -0.20
C PHE A 578 6.89 6.32 -0.69
N ALA A 579 6.99 5.40 -1.67
CA ALA A 579 8.27 4.99 -2.24
C ALA A 579 9.01 6.15 -2.93
N TYR A 580 8.29 6.94 -3.72
CA TYR A 580 8.85 8.05 -4.48
C TYR A 580 9.43 9.12 -3.55
N TRP A 581 8.65 9.58 -2.58
CA TRP A 581 9.08 10.65 -1.67
C TRP A 581 10.09 10.17 -0.64
N THR A 582 10.04 8.91 -0.20
CA THR A 582 11.14 8.31 0.59
C THR A 582 12.44 8.37 -0.19
N GLY A 583 12.43 7.92 -1.46
CA GLY A 583 13.62 7.93 -2.30
C GLY A 583 14.17 9.33 -2.55
N ARG A 584 13.30 10.34 -2.77
CA ARG A 584 13.69 11.75 -2.94
C ARG A 584 14.24 12.34 -1.64
N TYR A 585 13.54 12.15 -0.52
CA TYR A 585 13.88 12.72 0.78
C TYR A 585 15.23 12.23 1.33
N PHE A 586 15.52 10.94 1.16
CA PHE A 586 16.81 10.34 1.56
C PHE A 586 17.89 10.41 0.45
N GLY A 587 17.59 11.03 -0.70
CA GLY A 587 18.57 11.25 -1.77
C GLY A 587 19.01 9.97 -2.50
N LEU A 588 18.17 8.93 -2.51
CA LEU A 588 18.38 7.70 -3.29
C LEU A 588 18.05 7.91 -4.77
N ILE A 589 17.03 8.73 -5.04
CA ILE A 589 16.62 9.13 -6.38
C ILE A 589 16.53 10.65 -6.50
N LYS A 590 16.58 11.14 -7.73
CA LYS A 590 16.25 12.52 -8.08
C LYS A 590 15.23 12.48 -9.23
N GLY A 591 14.31 13.45 -9.25
CA GLY A 591 13.57 13.77 -10.46
C GLY A 591 14.53 14.16 -11.60
N GLU A 592 14.06 14.10 -12.83
CA GLU A 592 14.81 14.62 -13.97
C GLU A 592 15.10 16.12 -13.79
N GLU A 593 16.24 16.60 -14.29
CA GLU A 593 16.64 18.02 -14.26
C GLU A 593 15.95 18.86 -15.33
#